data_AF-A0A961K5J8-F1
#
_entry.id   AF-A0A961K5J8-F1
#
_cell.length_a   1.000
_cell.length_b   1.000
_cell.length_c   1.000
_cell.angle_alpha   90.00
_cell.angle_beta   90.00
_cell.angle_gamma   90.00
#
_symmetry.space_group_name_H-M   'P 1'
#
loop_
_entity.id
_entity.type
_entity.pdbx_description
1 polymer ?
#
loop_
_entity_poly.entity_id
_entity_poly.type
_entity_poly.pdbx_seq_one_letter_code
_entity_poly.pdbx_strand_id
1 'polypeptide(L)'
;MTNLPDTPRKLELPAHMRELGWLVFDELTPEEKVRHEAKVAIFSKAILARFWSDENEPDEYRDIEMETWLDVIGKLGQDEIRAAWSDYQKTGPRTRDGKLYRPDPGAIYLRVMKLRKKQREAWEADQIGGPRHD
;
A
#
# COMPACT_ATOMS: atom_id res chain seq x y z
N MET A 1 -43.56 -14.13 -7.87
CA MET A 1 -42.22 -14.63 -8.23
C MET A 1 -41.42 -13.43 -8.70
N THR A 2 -40.58 -12.89 -7.82
CA THR A 2 -39.78 -11.68 -8.09
C THR A 2 -38.44 -12.13 -8.66
N ASN A 3 -38.18 -11.81 -9.92
CA ASN A 3 -36.88 -12.07 -10.54
C ASN A 3 -35.82 -11.21 -9.85
N LEU A 4 -34.92 -11.82 -9.09
CA LEU A 4 -33.65 -11.19 -8.75
C LEU A 4 -32.78 -11.17 -10.01
N PRO A 5 -32.11 -10.05 -10.33
CA PRO A 5 -31.12 -10.04 -11.39
C PRO A 5 -29.90 -10.85 -10.96
N ASP A 6 -29.76 -12.02 -11.58
CA ASP A 6 -28.71 -13.01 -11.36
C ASP A 6 -27.47 -12.69 -12.21
N THR A 7 -26.88 -11.52 -11.98
CA THR A 7 -25.59 -11.19 -12.59
C THR A 7 -24.78 -10.41 -11.57
N PRO A 8 -23.63 -10.94 -11.10
CA PRO A 8 -22.72 -10.12 -10.32
C PRO A 8 -22.32 -8.95 -11.22
N ARG A 9 -22.70 -7.73 -10.85
CA ARG A 9 -22.12 -6.52 -11.43
C ARG A 9 -20.62 -6.71 -11.28
N LYS A 10 -19.91 -6.92 -12.40
CA LYS A 10 -18.46 -6.68 -12.43
C LYS A 10 -18.31 -5.26 -11.89
N LEU A 11 -17.74 -5.14 -10.70
CA LEU A 11 -17.46 -3.84 -10.11
C LEU A 11 -16.44 -3.21 -11.07
N GLU A 12 -16.89 -2.37 -11.99
CA GLU A 12 -15.98 -1.67 -12.87
C GLU A 12 -15.07 -0.81 -12.00
N LEU A 13 -13.77 -1.09 -12.07
CA LEU A 13 -12.79 -0.34 -11.32
C LEU A 13 -12.80 1.11 -11.81
N PRO A 14 -12.66 2.09 -10.91
CA PRO A 14 -12.55 3.47 -11.32
C PRO A 14 -11.39 3.66 -12.30
N ALA A 15 -11.63 4.35 -13.43
CA ALA A 15 -10.66 4.57 -14.50
C ALA A 15 -9.31 5.12 -13.98
N HIS A 16 -9.37 6.04 -13.02
CA HIS A 16 -8.18 6.64 -12.40
C HIS A 16 -7.23 5.60 -11.79
N MET A 17 -7.72 4.45 -11.28
CA MET A 17 -6.83 3.44 -10.70
C MET A 17 -5.90 2.83 -11.74
N ARG A 18 -6.40 2.57 -12.95
CA ARG A 18 -5.61 2.03 -14.06
C ARG A 18 -4.69 3.10 -14.66
N GLU A 19 -5.21 4.32 -14.87
CA GLU A 19 -4.44 5.43 -15.45
C GLU A 19 -3.31 5.92 -14.54
N LEU A 20 -3.52 5.88 -13.23
CA LEU A 20 -2.49 6.21 -12.23
C LEU A 20 -1.55 5.03 -11.94
N GLY A 21 -1.74 3.88 -12.61
CA GLY A 21 -0.90 2.70 -12.44
C GLY A 21 -0.98 2.06 -11.05
N TRP A 22 -2.09 2.24 -10.34
CA TRP A 22 -2.27 1.61 -9.04
C TRP A 22 -2.48 0.11 -9.22
N LEU A 23 -1.86 -0.66 -8.32
CA LEU A 23 -2.11 -2.08 -8.29
C LEU A 23 -3.57 -2.33 -7.90
N VAL A 24 -4.26 -3.09 -8.75
CA VAL A 24 -5.55 -3.70 -8.42
C VAL A 24 -5.31 -5.17 -8.11
N PHE A 25 -5.06 -5.46 -6.83
CA PHE A 25 -4.64 -6.79 -6.39
C PHE A 25 -5.64 -7.89 -6.79
N ASP A 26 -6.94 -7.60 -6.76
CA ASP A 26 -7.97 -8.60 -7.08
C ASP A 26 -8.00 -9.01 -8.55
N GLU A 27 -7.45 -8.20 -9.46
CA GLU A 27 -7.32 -8.52 -10.90
C GLU A 27 -6.13 -9.44 -11.21
N LEU A 28 -5.21 -9.65 -10.26
CA LEU A 28 -4.07 -10.54 -10.43
C LEU A 28 -4.53 -12.02 -10.49
N THR A 29 -3.84 -12.81 -11.31
CA THR A 29 -3.93 -14.28 -11.24
C THR A 29 -3.44 -14.81 -9.89
N PRO A 30 -3.85 -16.02 -9.47
CA PRO A 30 -3.35 -16.61 -8.23
C PRO A 30 -1.81 -16.64 -8.13
N GLU A 31 -1.11 -16.98 -9.21
CA GLU A 31 0.35 -17.00 -9.25
C GLU A 31 0.97 -15.60 -9.12
N GLU A 32 0.33 -14.59 -9.70
CA GLU A 32 0.76 -13.20 -9.57
C GLU A 32 0.53 -12.65 -8.16
N LYS A 33 -0.58 -13.03 -7.50
CA LYS A 33 -0.85 -12.67 -6.10
C LYS A 33 0.23 -13.19 -5.18
N VAL A 34 0.56 -14.49 -5.27
CA VAL A 34 1.63 -15.11 -4.48
C VAL A 34 2.97 -14.41 -4.73
N ARG A 35 3.31 -14.14 -5.99
CA ARG A 35 4.56 -13.45 -6.35
C ARG A 35 4.58 -12.02 -5.82
N HIS A 36 3.44 -11.33 -5.84
CA HIS A 36 3.30 -9.98 -5.34
C HIS A 36 3.50 -9.94 -3.82
N GLU A 37 2.77 -10.78 -3.08
CA GLU A 37 2.86 -10.89 -1.63
C GLU A 37 4.27 -11.27 -1.18
N ALA A 38 4.94 -12.21 -1.86
CA ALA A 38 6.32 -12.57 -1.57
C ALA A 38 7.28 -11.38 -1.70
N LYS A 39 7.09 -10.52 -2.71
CA LYS A 39 7.90 -9.30 -2.87
C LYS A 39 7.59 -8.26 -1.80
N VAL A 40 6.32 -8.10 -1.42
CA VAL A 40 5.92 -7.21 -0.31
C VAL A 40 6.47 -7.71 1.02
N ALA A 41 6.50 -9.02 1.24
CA ALA A 41 7.12 -9.64 2.42
C ALA A 41 8.61 -9.32 2.51
N ILE A 42 9.36 -9.50 1.41
CA ILE A 42 10.78 -9.15 1.35
C ILE A 42 10.99 -7.66 1.68
N PHE A 43 10.16 -6.78 1.11
CA PHE A 43 10.28 -5.34 1.35
C PHE A 43 9.93 -4.95 2.79
N SER A 44 8.88 -5.51 3.35
CA SER A 44 8.45 -5.28 4.75
C SER A 44 9.53 -5.76 5.71
N LYS A 45 10.11 -6.95 5.46
CA LYS A 45 11.26 -7.46 6.21
C LYS A 45 12.46 -6.51 6.16
N ALA A 46 12.76 -5.90 5.00
CA ALA A 46 13.84 -4.92 4.88
C ALA A 46 13.56 -3.63 5.66
N ILE A 47 12.29 -3.19 5.75
CA ILE A 47 11.89 -2.05 6.59
C ILE A 47 12.06 -2.38 8.08
N LEU A 48 11.67 -3.59 8.49
CA LEU A 48 11.67 -4.01 9.90
C LEU A 48 13.05 -4.42 10.41
N ALA A 49 13.90 -5.01 9.58
CA ALA A 49 15.21 -5.52 9.97
C ALA A 49 16.13 -4.46 10.60
N ARG A 50 15.99 -3.19 10.21
CA ARG A 50 16.71 -2.06 10.83
C ARG A 50 16.24 -1.71 12.25
N PHE A 51 15.12 -2.27 12.69
CA PHE A 51 14.52 -2.07 14.01
C PHE A 51 14.59 -3.32 14.89
N TRP A 52 14.74 -4.50 14.31
CA TRP A 52 15.10 -5.71 15.04
C TRP A 52 16.56 -5.58 15.53
N SER A 53 16.74 -4.93 16.68
CA SER A 53 18.05 -4.76 17.33
C SER A 53 18.30 -5.76 18.46
N ASP A 54 17.30 -6.58 18.81
CA ASP A 54 17.45 -7.61 19.84
C ASP A 54 17.77 -8.96 19.21
N GLU A 55 18.97 -9.47 19.48
CA GLU A 55 19.34 -10.87 19.26
C GLU A 55 18.45 -11.84 20.07
N ASN A 56 17.69 -11.32 21.04
CA ASN A 56 16.82 -12.08 21.93
C ASN A 56 15.34 -12.11 21.54
N GLU A 57 14.91 -11.46 20.45
CA GLU A 57 13.52 -11.54 20.00
C GLU A 57 13.30 -12.88 19.26
N PRO A 58 12.49 -13.81 19.80
CA PRO A 58 12.24 -15.10 19.14
C PRO A 58 11.72 -14.92 17.72
N ASP A 59 12.18 -15.78 16.81
CA ASP A 59 11.79 -15.72 15.40
C ASP A 59 10.26 -15.78 15.21
N GLU A 60 9.54 -16.47 16.11
CA GLU A 60 8.07 -16.53 16.13
C GLU A 60 7.41 -15.15 16.21
N TYR A 61 7.97 -14.19 16.97
CA TYR A 61 7.42 -12.84 17.04
C TYR A 61 7.67 -12.05 15.76
N ARG A 62 8.79 -12.30 15.09
CA ARG A 62 9.09 -11.69 13.80
C ARG A 62 8.14 -12.22 12.73
N ASP A 63 7.81 -13.51 12.78
CA ASP A 63 6.86 -14.13 11.86
C ASP A 63 5.44 -13.55 12.07
N ILE A 64 4.96 -13.46 13.32
CA ILE A 64 3.66 -12.83 13.64
C ILE A 64 3.61 -11.37 13.18
N GLU A 65 4.70 -10.63 13.38
CA GLU A 65 4.77 -9.25 12.90
C GLU A 65 4.73 -9.19 11.38
N MET A 66 5.44 -10.08 10.69
CA MET A 66 5.42 -10.15 9.24
C MET A 66 4.02 -10.48 8.71
N GLU A 67 3.29 -11.40 9.34
CA GLU A 67 1.88 -11.69 9.02
C GLU A 67 1.02 -10.43 9.17
N THR A 68 1.17 -9.70 10.28
CA THR A 68 0.45 -8.45 10.53
C THR A 68 0.74 -7.40 9.45
N TRP A 69 1.99 -7.31 8.98
CA TRP A 69 2.35 -6.42 7.88
C TRP A 69 1.69 -6.85 6.57
N LEU A 70 1.72 -8.14 6.24
CA LEU A 70 1.11 -8.65 5.01
C LEU A 70 -0.40 -8.50 5.00
N ASP A 71 -1.09 -8.66 6.13
CA ASP A 71 -2.53 -8.44 6.24
C ASP A 71 -2.93 -7.00 5.92
N VAL A 72 -2.10 -6.03 6.30
CA VAL A 72 -2.40 -4.60 6.15
C VAL A 72 -1.94 -4.03 4.82
N ILE A 73 -0.72 -4.37 4.38
CA ILE A 73 -0.11 -3.77 3.19
C ILE A 73 0.19 -4.75 2.05
N GLY A 74 -0.08 -6.05 2.22
CA GLY A 74 0.20 -7.10 1.23
C GLY A 74 -0.52 -6.92 -0.11
N LYS A 75 -1.60 -6.15 -0.14
CA LYS A 75 -2.39 -5.84 -1.35
C LYS A 75 -2.03 -4.50 -2.00
N LEU A 76 -1.11 -3.74 -1.42
CA LEU A 76 -0.70 -2.43 -1.93
C LEU A 76 0.41 -2.56 -2.98
N GLY A 77 0.47 -1.62 -3.93
CA GLY A 77 1.55 -1.60 -4.91
C GLY A 77 2.91 -1.38 -4.25
N GLN A 78 3.94 -2.12 -4.70
CA GLN A 78 5.29 -2.02 -4.13
C GLN A 78 5.88 -0.61 -4.21
N ASP A 79 5.62 0.09 -5.31
CA ASP A 79 6.09 1.46 -5.49
C ASP A 79 5.38 2.43 -4.54
N GLU A 80 4.11 2.16 -4.22
CA GLU A 80 3.35 2.93 -3.25
C GLU A 80 3.91 2.74 -1.84
N ILE A 81 4.18 1.48 -1.45
CA ILE A 81 4.80 1.17 -0.15
C ILE A 81 6.19 1.80 -0.07
N ARG A 82 6.99 1.75 -1.14
CA ARG A 82 8.31 2.40 -1.20
C ARG A 82 8.22 3.91 -1.05
N ALA A 83 7.27 4.56 -1.74
CA ALA A 83 7.05 5.99 -1.63
C ALA A 83 6.60 6.39 -0.21
N ALA A 84 5.67 5.64 0.37
CA ALA A 84 5.19 5.83 1.74
C ALA A 84 6.30 5.64 2.77
N TRP A 85 7.16 4.64 2.59
CA TRP A 85 8.32 4.42 3.45
C TRP A 85 9.34 5.56 3.33
N SER A 86 9.65 6.03 2.12
CA SER A 86 10.54 7.18 1.92
C SER A 86 10.01 8.44 2.62
N ASP A 87 8.70 8.68 2.53
CA ASP A 87 8.03 9.79 3.21
C ASP A 87 8.06 9.62 4.74
N TYR A 88 7.85 8.40 5.24
CA TYR A 88 7.98 8.08 6.67
C TYR A 88 9.41 8.29 7.18
N GLN A 89 10.44 7.92 6.42
CA GLN A 89 11.83 8.17 6.82
C GLN A 89 12.15 9.66 6.98
N LYS A 90 11.51 10.51 6.17
CA LYS A 90 11.70 11.98 6.21
C LYS A 90 10.89 12.64 7.32
N THR A 91 9.63 12.22 7.49
CA THR A 91 8.64 12.95 8.30
C THR A 91 8.09 12.17 9.49
N GLY A 92 8.51 10.92 9.67
CA GLY A 92 8.08 10.07 10.76
C GLY A 92 8.57 10.55 12.12
N PRO A 93 7.93 10.11 13.20
CA PRO A 93 8.30 10.51 14.55
C PRO A 93 9.72 10.05 14.87
N ARG A 94 10.44 10.88 15.65
CA ARG A 94 11.81 10.63 16.06
C ARG A 94 11.95 10.66 17.58
N THR A 95 12.85 9.83 18.11
CA THR A 95 13.27 9.86 19.50
C THR A 95 13.94 11.20 19.81
N ARG A 96 14.18 11.46 21.10
CA ARG A 96 14.93 12.65 21.55
C ARG A 96 16.32 12.76 20.88
N ASP A 97 16.95 11.63 20.58
CA ASP A 97 18.26 11.55 19.94
C ASP A 97 18.18 11.58 18.39
N GLY A 98 17.00 11.88 17.84
CA GLY A 98 16.77 12.01 16.40
C GLY A 98 16.63 10.68 15.64
N LYS A 99 16.62 9.53 16.33
CA LYS A 99 16.42 8.21 15.69
C LYS A 99 14.96 8.05 15.29
N LEU A 100 14.70 7.50 14.11
CA LEU A 100 13.34 7.24 13.64
C LEU A 100 12.69 6.13 14.48
N TYR A 101 11.45 6.31 14.90
CA TYR A 101 10.68 5.23 15.54
C TYR A 101 10.29 4.15 14.52
N ARG A 102 10.23 2.90 15.01
CA ARG A 102 9.69 1.76 14.27
C ARG A 102 8.25 2.09 13.82
N PRO A 103 7.93 2.00 12.53
CA PRO A 103 6.55 2.14 12.07
C PRO A 103 5.73 0.89 12.43
N ASP A 104 4.44 1.08 12.69
CA ASP A 104 3.43 0.03 12.54
C ASP A 104 2.97 -0.04 11.06
N PRO A 105 2.41 -1.17 10.60
CA PRO A 105 1.98 -1.29 9.20
C PRO A 105 0.83 -0.33 8.83
N GLY A 106 0.00 0.06 9.81
CA GLY A 106 -1.04 1.07 9.64
C GLY A 106 -0.49 2.46 9.31
N ALA A 107 0.64 2.85 9.91
CA ALA A 107 1.32 4.10 9.58
C ALA A 107 1.78 4.16 8.11
N ILE A 108 2.23 3.03 7.55
CA ILE A 108 2.59 2.94 6.13
C ILE A 108 1.33 2.97 5.26
N TYR A 109 0.30 2.18 5.61
CA TYR A 109 -0.99 2.16 4.91
C TYR A 109 -1.60 3.56 4.77
N LEU A 110 -1.68 4.31 5.87
CA LEU A 110 -2.26 5.66 5.87
C LEU A 110 -1.50 6.62 4.95
N ARG A 111 -0.18 6.49 4.87
CA ARG A 111 0.64 7.28 3.95
C ARG A 111 0.37 6.91 2.51
N VAL A 112 0.23 5.61 2.19
CA VAL A 112 -0.19 5.17 0.84
C VAL A 112 -1.56 5.75 0.49
N MET A 113 -2.55 5.67 1.39
CA MET A 113 -3.87 6.24 1.14
C MET A 113 -3.82 7.76 0.91
N LYS A 114 -2.95 8.48 1.64
CA LYS A 114 -2.74 9.91 1.44
C LYS A 114 -2.10 10.23 0.07
N LEU A 115 -1.14 9.41 -0.38
CA LEU A 115 -0.55 9.53 -1.71
C LEU A 115 -1.59 9.28 -2.81
N ARG A 116 -2.40 8.21 -2.66
CA ARG A 116 -3.50 7.90 -3.57
C ARG A 116 -4.50 9.04 -3.68
N LYS A 117 -4.92 9.62 -2.55
CA LYS A 117 -5.82 10.77 -2.52
C LYS A 117 -5.27 11.94 -3.34
N LYS A 118 -4.00 12.31 -3.12
CA LYS A 118 -3.35 13.42 -3.86
C LYS A 118 -3.27 13.16 -5.37
N GLN A 119 -2.88 11.95 -5.76
CA GLN A 119 -2.78 11.59 -7.18
C GLN A 119 -4.14 11.60 -7.87
N ARG A 120 -5.18 11.13 -7.18
CA ARG A 120 -6.55 11.22 -7.68
C ARG A 120 -7.01 12.68 -7.82
N GLU A 121 -6.79 13.52 -6.81
CA GLU A 121 -7.16 14.94 -6.88
C GLU A 121 -6.45 15.66 -8.04
N ALA A 122 -5.18 15.34 -8.29
CA ALA A 122 -4.44 15.87 -9.44
C ALA A 122 -5.02 15.38 -10.77
N TRP A 123 -5.28 14.08 -10.90
CA TRP A 123 -5.93 13.51 -12.08
C TRP A 123 -7.30 14.14 -12.36
N GLU A 124 -8.15 14.29 -11.33
CA GLU A 124 -9.47 14.91 -11.45
C GLU A 124 -9.36 16.38 -11.92
N ALA A 125 -8.39 17.13 -11.39
CA ALA A 125 -8.13 18.51 -11.82
C ALA A 125 -7.70 18.59 -13.30
N ASP A 126 -6.85 17.67 -13.75
CA ASP A 126 -6.39 17.60 -15.14
C ASP A 126 -7.55 17.24 -16.10
N GLN A 127 -8.46 16.35 -15.69
CA GLN A 127 -9.64 15.99 -16.49
C GLN A 127 -10.65 17.14 -16.62
N ILE A 128 -10.82 17.95 -15.58
CA ILE A 128 -11.74 19.11 -15.59
C ILE A 128 -11.10 20.33 -16.28
N GLY A 129 -9.77 20.39 -16.35
CA GLY A 129 -8.98 21.48 -16.92
C GLY A 129 -8.63 21.38 -18.41
N GLY A 130 -9.15 20.39 -19.14
CA GLY A 130 -8.94 20.26 -20.61
C GLY A 130 -9.33 21.54 -21.38
N PRO A 131 -8.69 21.83 -22.53
CA PRO A 131 -8.66 23.17 -23.11
C PRO A 131 -10.07 23.70 -23.36
N ARG A 132 -10.38 24.86 -22.78
CA ARG A 132 -11.46 25.70 -23.28
C ARG A 132 -11.03 26.12 -24.68
N HIS A 133 -11.57 25.46 -25.69
CA HIS A 133 -11.60 26.01 -27.04
C HIS A 133 -12.41 27.30 -26.97
N ASP A 134 -11.69 28.40 -26.88
CA ASP A 134 -12.12 29.76 -27.19
C ASP A 134 -12.44 29.93 -28.69
#